data_AF-A0A1H3RIH7-F1
#
_entry.id   AF-A0A1H3RIH7-F1
#
_cell.length_a   1.000
_cell.length_b   1.000
_cell.length_c   1.000
_cell.angle_alpha   90.00
_cell.angle_beta   90.00
_cell.angle_gamma   90.00
#
_symmetry.space_group_name_H-M   'P 1'
#
loop_
_entity.id
_entity.type
_entity.pdbx_description
1 polymer ?
#
loop_
_entity_poly.entity_id
_entity_poly.type
_entity_poly.pdbx_seq_one_letter_code
_entity_poly.pdbx_strand_id
1 'polypeptide(L)' 'MTHRVTVTIGRDGSISAETHGVTGSKCLDYIPLLEDMLGAETVTSEFTEDYRRTETTEQNTATRQQTQWNS' A
#
# COMPACT_ATOMS: atom_id res chain seq x y z
N MET A 1 9.47 5.31 3.75
CA MET A 1 8.19 6.04 3.72
C MET A 1 7.23 5.40 4.72
N THR A 2 6.26 6.15 5.25
CA THR A 2 5.29 5.62 6.23
C THR A 2 3.96 5.32 5.54
N HIS A 3 3.44 4.11 5.71
CA HIS A 3 2.11 3.73 5.26
C HIS A 3 1.09 3.99 6.37
N ARG A 4 -0.11 4.43 5.99
CA ARG A 4 -1.23 4.64 6.92
C ARG A 4 -2.54 4.28 6.24
N VAL A 5 -3.48 3.76 7.02
CA VAL A 5 -4.87 3.60 6.59
C VAL A 5 -5.75 4.53 7.42
N THR A 6 -6.62 5.28 6.77
CA THR A 6 -7.67 6.07 7.42
C THR A 6 -8.98 5.33 7.26
N VAL A 7 -9.63 4.99 8.38
CA VAL A 7 -10.93 4.30 8.38
C VAL A 7 -11.99 5.24 8.95
N THR A 8 -13.09 5.41 8.23
CA THR A 8 -14.26 6.19 8.66
C THR A 8 -15.47 5.28 8.76
N ILE A 9 -16.17 5.33 9.90
CA ILE A 9 -17.39 4.56 10.15
C ILE A 9 -18.57 5.52 10.19
N GLY A 10 -19.51 5.34 9.27
CA GLY A 10 -20.78 6.06 9.21
C GLY A 10 -21.73 5.65 10.32
N ARG A 11 -22.70 6.52 10.65
CA ARG A 11 -23.72 6.19 11.67
C ARG A 11 -24.65 5.04 11.25
N ASP A 12 -24.73 4.79 9.95
CA ASP A 12 -25.47 3.70 9.32
C ASP A 12 -24.66 2.39 9.25
N GLY A 13 -23.43 2.38 9.78
CA GLY A 13 -22.53 1.24 9.70
C GLY A 13 -21.76 1.12 8.39
N SER A 14 -21.90 2.06 7.46
CA SER A 14 -21.04 2.13 6.28
C SER A 14 -19.57 2.34 6.68
N ILE A 15 -18.65 1.69 5.97
CA ILE A 15 -17.21 1.81 6.22
C ILE A 15 -16.53 2.33 4.96
N SER A 16 -15.72 3.37 5.11
CA SER A 16 -14.80 3.86 4.09
C SER A 16 -13.36 3.72 4.59
N ALA A 17 -12.48 3.21 3.75
CA ALA A 17 -11.07 3.03 4.07
C ALA A 17 -10.19 3.59 2.94
N GLU A 18 -9.21 4.42 3.29
CA GLU A 18 -8.26 5.02 2.35
C GLU A 18 -6.82 4.67 2.76
N THR A 19 -6.05 4.08 1.85
CA THR A 19 -4.62 3.81 2.03
C THR A 19 -3.80 5.00 1.57
N HIS A 20 -2.86 5.47 2.41
CA HIS A 20 -1.94 6.56 2.10
C HIS A 20 -0.50 6.06 2.01
N GLY A 21 0.21 6.51 0.97
CA GLY A 21 1.61 6.17 0.73
C GLY A 21 1.81 4.74 0.23
N VAL A 22 0.76 4.02 -0.13
CA VAL A 22 0.83 2.70 -0.78
C VAL A 22 0.66 2.91 -2.28
N THR A 23 1.71 2.68 -3.05
CA THR A 23 1.70 3.03 -4.47
C THR A 23 1.41 1.84 -5.37
N GLY A 24 0.81 2.10 -6.53
CA GLY A 24 0.50 1.07 -7.51
C GLY A 24 -0.58 0.09 -7.03
N SER A 25 -0.58 -1.10 -7.64
CA SER A 25 -1.54 -2.16 -7.36
C SER A 25 -1.40 -2.77 -5.95
N LYS A 26 -0.33 -2.47 -5.20
CA LYS A 26 -0.13 -2.98 -3.84
C LYS A 26 -1.22 -2.53 -2.86
N CYS A 27 -1.93 -1.44 -3.16
CA CYS A 27 -3.06 -1.03 -2.33
C CYS A 27 -4.22 -2.04 -2.40
N LEU A 28 -4.32 -2.84 -3.48
CA LEU A 28 -5.38 -3.84 -3.64
C LEU A 28 -5.22 -5.00 -2.66
N ASP A 29 -4.00 -5.29 -2.22
CA ASP A 29 -3.72 -6.32 -1.21
C ASP A 29 -4.33 -5.97 0.17
N TYR A 30 -4.64 -4.68 0.40
CA TYR A 30 -5.29 -4.22 1.62
C TYR A 30 -6.79 -4.50 1.64
N ILE A 31 -7.43 -4.72 0.49
CA ILE A 31 -8.87 -5.01 0.42
C ILE A 31 -9.23 -6.25 1.26
N PRO A 32 -8.70 -7.46 0.97
CA PRO A 32 -9.07 -8.65 1.74
C PRO A 32 -8.63 -8.57 3.21
N LEU A 33 -7.53 -7.86 3.49
CA LEU A 33 -7.08 -7.62 4.87
C LEU A 33 -8.08 -6.76 5.65
N LEU A 34 -8.58 -5.69 5.05
CA LEU A 34 -9.55 -4.78 5.68
C LEU A 34 -10.91 -5.45 5.82
N GLU A 35 -11.35 -6.24 4.85
CA GLU A 35 -12.57 -7.04 4.94
C GLU A 35 -12.54 -8.00 6.13
N ASP A 36 -11.45 -8.75 6.31
CA ASP A 36 -11.26 -9.66 7.44
C ASP A 36 -11.21 -8.91 8.78
N MET A 37 -10.41 -7.83 8.86
CA MET A 37 -10.26 -7.06 10.10
C MET A 37 -11.54 -6.36 10.54
N LEU A 38 -12.36 -5.90 9.59
CA LEU A 38 -13.56 -5.12 9.86
C LEU A 38 -14.83 -5.97 9.83
N GLY A 39 -14.75 -7.24 9.42
CA GLY A 39 -15.90 -8.11 9.22
C GLY A 39 -16.87 -7.53 8.19
N ALA A 40 -16.35 -7.00 7.09
CA ALA A 40 -17.11 -6.27 6.07
C ALA A 40 -16.78 -6.77 4.66
N GLU A 41 -17.58 -6.35 3.66
CA GLU A 41 -17.34 -6.63 2.24
C GLU A 41 -17.21 -5.32 1.46
N THR A 42 -16.29 -5.29 0.50
CA THR A 42 -16.08 -4.14 -0.37
C THR A 42 -17.16 -4.06 -1.43
N VAL A 43 -18.00 -3.04 -1.34
CA VAL A 43 -19.04 -2.79 -2.35
C VAL A 43 -18.51 -1.97 -3.53
N THR A 44 -17.56 -1.07 -3.29
CA THR A 44 -16.94 -0.19 -4.29
C THR A 44 -15.51 0.18 -3.87
N SER A 45 -14.68 0.54 -4.84
CA SER A 45 -13.34 1.07 -4.61
C SER A 45 -13.02 2.15 -5.63
N GLU A 46 -12.34 3.21 -5.20
CA GLU A 46 -11.87 4.29 -6.06
C GLU A 46 -10.34 4.37 -6.06
N PHE A 47 -9.75 4.66 -7.23
CA PHE A 47 -8.29 4.74 -7.35
C PHE A 47 -7.79 6.14 -7.05
N THR A 48 -6.96 6.25 -6.00
CA THR A 48 -6.29 7.49 -5.60
C THR A 48 -5.09 7.81 -6.50
N GLU A 49 -4.47 8.99 -6.32
CA GLU A 49 -3.23 9.33 -7.01
C GLU A 49 -2.09 8.36 -6.68
N ASP A 50 -2.05 7.82 -5.46
CA ASP A 50 -1.02 6.85 -5.06
C ASP A 50 -1.16 5.54 -5.85
N TYR A 51 -2.37 5.08 -6.17
CA TYR A 51 -2.58 3.92 -7.05
C TYR A 51 -1.97 4.12 -8.43
N ARG A 52 -2.08 5.34 -8.99
CA ARG A 52 -1.55 5.64 -10.33
C ARG A 52 -0.04 5.86 -10.33
N ARG A 53 0.55 6.14 -9.16
CA ARG A 53 1.99 6.25 -9.02
C ARG A 53 2.61 4.85 -9.09
N THR A 54 3.47 4.64 -10.06
CA THR A 54 4.32 3.44 -10.12
C THR A 54 5.48 3.61 -9.16
N GLU A 55 5.68 2.61 -8.28
CA GLU A 55 6.91 2.48 -7.52
C GLU A 55 8.04 2.18 -8.52
N THR A 56 8.87 3.17 -8.84
CA THR A 56 10.17 2.90 -9.47
C THR A 56 10.93 2.05 -8.47
N THR A 57 11.11 0.77 -8.77
CA THR A 57 11.92 -0.12 -7.95
C THR A 57 13.33 0.44 -7.91
N GLU A 58 13.64 1.25 -6.89
CA GLU A 58 15.01 1.51 -6.47
C GLU A 58 15.51 0.19 -5.88
N GLN A 59 15.89 -0.72 -6.76
CA GLN A 59 16.82 -1.80 -6.47
C GLN A 59 18.10 -1.09 -6.03
N ASN A 60 18.20 -0.86 -4.73
CA ASN A 60 19.39 -0.42 -4.06
C ASN A 60 20.48 -1.42 -4.42
N THR A 61 21.29 -1.07 -5.41
CA THR A 61 22.46 -1.80 -5.83
C THR A 61 23.35 -1.90 -4.60
N ALA A 62 23.38 -3.08 -3.99
CA ALA A 62 24.40 -3.44 -3.03
C ALA A 62 25.75 -3.58 -3.76
N THR A 63 26.23 -2.50 -4.39
CA THR A 63 27.61 -2.33 -4.84
C THR A 63 28.45 -2.08 -3.59
N ARG A 64 28.67 -3.12 -2.79
CA ARG A 64 29.66 -3.11 -1.69
C ARG A 64 30.41 -4.43 -1.51
N GLN A 65 30.21 -5.41 -2.38
CA GLN A 65 30.96 -6.67 -2.38
C GLN A 65 31.72 -6.88 -3.70
N GLN A 66 32.50 -5.89 -4.12
CA GLN A 66 33.61 -6.11 -5.06
C GLN A 66 34.67 -5.01 -4.92
N THR A 67 34.93 -4.57 -3.68
CA THR A 67 36.24 -4.01 -3.31
C THR A 67 37.10 -5.10 -2.68
N GLN A 68 37.01 -6.32 -3.23
CA GLN A 68 38.00 -7.38 -3.04
C GLN A 68 38.66 -7.65 -4.40
N TRP A 69 39.28 -6.60 -4.96
CA TRP A 69 40.41 -6.73 -5.87
C TRP A 69 41.42 -5.69 -5.42
N ASN A 70 42.16 -6.05 -4.38
CA ASN A 70 43.43 -5.43 -4.03
C ASN A 70 44.28 -6.50 -3.32
N SER A 71 44.87 -7.40 -4.11
CA SER A 71 46.17 -8.06 -3.94
C SER A 71 46.45 -8.89 -5.18
#